data_AF-A0A834H6P8-F1
#
_entry.id   AF-A0A834H6P8-F1
#
_cell.length_a   1.000
_cell.length_b   1.000
_cell.length_c   1.000
_cell.angle_alpha   90.00
_cell.angle_beta   90.00
_cell.angle_gamma   90.00
#
_symmetry.space_group_name_H-M   'P 1'
#
loop_
_entity.id
_entity.type
_entity.pdbx_description
1 polymer ?
#
loop_
_entity_poly.entity_id
_entity_poly.type
_entity_poly.pdbx_seq_one_letter_code
_entity_poly.pdbx_strand_id
1 'polypeptide(L)'
;MALLNISSCSKLPPNPPLSLLHKPHPSSLSLQTQLKPSPNLFSPIAQSVAKVGFVALLSSSLFFVHPALAFKGGGPYGAEVTRGQDLTGKDFSGKSLIKQDFKTSILRQANFKGAKLLGASFFDADLTGADLSDADLRGADFSLASVTKANLSNANLEGATLTGNTSFKGSKITGADFTDVPLRDDQREYLCTIADGVNPTTGNATRDTLLCN
;
A
#
# COMPACT_ATOMS: atom_id res chain seq x y z
N MET A 1 11.62 31.71 41.53
CA MET A 1 10.32 32.35 41.24
C MET A 1 10.42 32.99 39.87
N ALA A 2 9.80 32.37 38.86
CA ALA A 2 9.59 32.99 37.55
C ALA A 2 8.13 32.72 37.18
N LEU A 3 7.37 33.79 37.08
CA LEU A 3 5.94 33.80 36.75
C LEU A 3 5.78 33.74 35.22
N LEU A 4 4.95 32.82 34.77
CA LEU A 4 4.45 32.71 33.40
C LEU A 4 3.53 33.90 33.10
N ASN A 5 3.81 34.62 32.02
CA ASN A 5 2.89 35.63 31.48
C ASN A 5 2.43 35.17 30.09
N ILE A 6 1.11 35.09 29.92
CA ILE A 6 0.41 34.58 28.75
C ILE A 6 -0.18 35.81 28.04
N SER A 7 0.07 35.98 26.74
CA SER A 7 -0.74 36.87 25.91
C SER A 7 -0.70 36.52 24.43
N SER A 8 -1.87 36.04 23.99
CA SER A 8 -2.65 36.51 22.84
C SER A 8 -2.01 36.49 21.44
N CYS A 9 -2.35 35.44 20.69
CA CYS A 9 -2.38 35.44 19.23
C CYS A 9 -3.58 36.23 18.71
N SER A 10 -3.35 37.16 17.79
CA SER A 10 -4.36 37.97 17.12
C SER A 10 -4.45 37.63 15.61
N LYS A 11 -5.69 37.33 15.20
CA LYS A 11 -6.34 37.65 13.91
C LYS A 11 -5.74 37.13 12.59
N LEU A 12 -6.42 36.14 12.00
CA LEU A 12 -6.53 35.94 10.54
C LEU A 12 -7.53 36.94 9.93
N PRO A 13 -7.24 37.53 8.75
CA PRO A 13 -8.24 38.15 7.88
C PRO A 13 -8.74 37.21 6.75
N PRO A 14 -9.86 37.55 6.07
CA PRO A 14 -10.80 36.59 5.47
C PRO A 14 -10.58 36.27 3.99
N ASN A 15 -11.16 35.14 3.54
CA ASN A 15 -11.23 34.70 2.14
C ASN A 15 -11.99 35.70 1.24
N PRO A 16 -11.55 35.93 0.00
CA PRO A 16 -12.33 36.65 -1.00
C PRO A 16 -13.32 35.73 -1.77
N PRO A 17 -14.40 36.28 -2.35
CA PRO A 17 -15.54 35.52 -2.86
C PRO A 17 -15.44 35.17 -4.35
N LEU A 18 -16.21 34.15 -4.75
CA LEU A 18 -16.55 33.78 -6.12
C LEU A 18 -17.40 34.85 -6.81
N SER A 19 -17.03 35.25 -8.03
CA SER A 19 -17.90 36.00 -8.95
C SER A 19 -17.76 35.52 -10.39
N LEU A 20 -18.93 35.39 -11.04
CA LEU A 20 -19.18 34.99 -12.43
C LEU A 20 -19.16 36.22 -13.37
N LEU A 21 -18.96 35.93 -14.66
CA LEU A 21 -19.43 36.67 -15.86
C LEU A 21 -18.69 37.97 -16.30
N HIS A 22 -17.91 37.90 -17.40
CA HIS A 22 -18.26 38.50 -18.71
C HIS A 22 -17.19 38.27 -19.79
N LYS A 23 -17.64 38.00 -21.03
CA LYS A 23 -16.86 37.92 -22.29
C LYS A 23 -16.42 39.32 -22.78
N PRO A 24 -15.50 39.38 -23.77
CA PRO A 24 -15.97 39.68 -25.13
C PRO A 24 -15.30 38.86 -26.27
N HIS A 25 -16.10 38.60 -27.31
CA HIS A 25 -15.72 38.33 -28.72
C HIS A 25 -15.19 39.64 -29.36
N PRO A 26 -14.58 39.73 -30.57
CA PRO A 26 -14.82 39.00 -31.84
C PRO A 26 -13.49 38.40 -32.40
N SER A 27 -13.34 37.67 -33.50
CA SER A 27 -13.82 37.93 -34.86
C SER A 27 -13.66 36.66 -35.73
N SER A 28 -14.59 36.54 -36.66
CA SER A 28 -14.67 35.62 -37.80
C SER A 28 -13.43 35.59 -38.70
N LEU A 29 -13.03 34.41 -39.16
CA LEU A 29 -12.68 34.20 -40.57
C LEU A 29 -12.80 32.72 -40.94
N SER A 30 -13.88 32.39 -41.64
CA SER A 30 -14.03 31.17 -42.42
C SER A 30 -13.39 31.38 -43.79
N LEU A 31 -12.43 30.53 -44.18
CA LEU A 31 -12.16 30.24 -45.58
C LEU A 31 -11.83 28.74 -45.72
N GLN A 32 -12.82 28.00 -46.20
CA GLN A 32 -12.63 26.68 -46.76
C GLN A 32 -11.98 26.84 -48.14
N THR A 33 -10.85 26.18 -48.37
CA THR A 33 -10.39 25.84 -49.73
C THR A 33 -10.08 24.36 -49.80
N GLN A 34 -11.04 23.67 -50.39
CA GLN A 34 -10.92 22.36 -51.00
C GLN A 34 -9.79 22.35 -52.04
N LEU A 35 -8.89 21.36 -52.00
CA LEU A 35 -8.27 20.84 -53.21
C LEU A 35 -8.29 19.31 -53.19
N LYS A 36 -9.05 18.78 -54.14
CA LYS A 36 -9.31 17.36 -54.45
C LYS A 36 -8.03 16.67 -54.98
N PRO A 37 -7.92 15.34 -54.86
CA PRO A 37 -6.86 14.55 -55.49
C PRO A 37 -7.20 14.29 -56.96
N SER A 38 -6.19 14.04 -57.79
CA SER A 38 -6.40 13.49 -59.14
C SER A 38 -5.25 12.57 -59.57
N PRO A 39 -5.55 11.60 -60.46
CA PRO A 39 -4.90 10.29 -60.53
C PRO A 39 -3.99 10.16 -61.76
N ASN A 40 -3.22 9.06 -61.82
CA ASN A 40 -2.72 8.29 -62.99
C ASN A 40 -1.46 7.51 -62.55
N LEU A 41 -1.06 6.33 -63.03
CA LEU A 41 -1.61 5.19 -63.79
C LEU A 41 -0.38 4.26 -64.00
N PHE A 42 -0.40 3.02 -63.48
CA PHE A 42 0.42 1.80 -63.78
C PHE A 42 1.97 1.82 -64.03
N SER A 43 2.71 1.08 -63.17
CA SER A 43 3.85 0.09 -63.30
C SER A 43 4.81 -0.02 -64.54
N PRO A 44 5.88 -0.87 -64.58
CA PRO A 44 6.76 -1.53 -63.57
C PRO A 44 8.31 -1.46 -63.85
N ILE A 45 9.14 -1.87 -62.88
CA ILE A 45 10.53 -2.43 -62.94
C ILE A 45 11.62 -1.67 -63.76
N ALA A 46 12.62 -1.08 -63.08
CA ALA A 46 14.03 -1.03 -63.53
C ALA A 46 15.02 -0.56 -62.42
N GLN A 47 15.79 -1.52 -61.89
CA GLN A 47 17.23 -1.53 -61.57
C GLN A 47 17.97 -0.32 -60.92
N SER A 48 18.70 -0.69 -59.85
CA SER A 48 20.15 -0.47 -59.65
C SER A 48 20.63 0.53 -58.59
N VAL A 49 21.10 -0.06 -57.48
CA VAL A 49 22.33 0.22 -56.70
C VAL A 49 22.75 1.69 -56.53
N ALA A 50 22.52 2.24 -55.33
CA ALA A 50 23.46 3.22 -54.76
C ALA A 50 23.40 3.24 -53.23
N LYS A 51 24.57 3.04 -52.62
CA LYS A 51 24.97 3.42 -51.25
C LYS A 51 24.40 2.59 -50.09
N VAL A 52 25.10 1.48 -49.84
CA VAL A 52 25.35 0.99 -48.48
C VAL A 52 26.02 2.13 -47.70
N GLY A 53 25.24 2.79 -46.85
CA GLY A 53 25.65 3.96 -46.08
C GLY A 53 25.32 3.78 -44.62
N PHE A 54 26.37 3.53 -43.85
CA PHE A 54 26.54 3.93 -42.45
C PHE A 54 25.62 3.32 -41.37
N VAL A 55 26.26 2.45 -40.59
CA VAL A 55 26.21 2.42 -39.11
C VAL A 55 24.98 1.74 -38.49
N ALA A 56 25.16 0.45 -38.27
CA ALA A 56 24.48 -0.33 -37.25
C ALA A 56 24.88 0.13 -35.84
N LEU A 57 24.36 1.28 -35.36
CA LEU A 57 24.47 1.69 -33.95
C LEU A 57 23.28 2.59 -33.56
N LEU A 58 22.12 1.99 -33.31
CA LEU A 58 21.24 2.41 -32.22
C LEU A 58 20.82 1.13 -31.51
N SER A 59 21.78 0.56 -30.78
CA SER A 59 21.76 0.65 -29.32
C SER A 59 20.57 -0.12 -28.78
N SER A 60 20.80 -1.39 -28.49
CA SER A 60 20.36 -2.05 -27.25
C SER A 60 19.40 -1.17 -26.45
N SER A 61 18.13 -1.15 -26.85
CA SER A 61 17.11 -0.44 -26.08
C SER A 61 17.10 -1.16 -24.75
N LEU A 62 17.64 -0.44 -23.78
CA LEU A 62 17.98 -0.91 -22.47
C LEU A 62 16.84 -1.79 -21.97
N PHE A 63 17.14 -3.07 -21.75
CA PHE A 63 16.48 -3.79 -20.67
C PHE A 63 16.93 -3.13 -19.37
N PHE A 64 16.52 -1.88 -19.15
CA PHE A 64 16.23 -1.40 -17.82
C PHE A 64 15.02 -2.23 -17.40
N VAL A 65 15.31 -3.45 -16.94
CA VAL A 65 14.45 -4.09 -15.97
C VAL A 65 14.46 -3.10 -14.80
N HIS A 66 13.50 -2.17 -14.82
CA HIS A 66 13.31 -1.27 -13.69
C HIS A 66 13.18 -2.20 -12.48
N PRO A 67 13.97 -1.98 -11.40
CA PRO A 67 13.76 -2.70 -10.15
C PRO A 67 12.33 -2.52 -9.59
N ALA A 68 11.50 -1.67 -10.21
CA ALA A 68 10.08 -1.52 -9.96
C ALA A 68 9.19 -2.67 -10.48
N LEU A 69 9.72 -3.67 -11.22
CA LEU A 69 9.10 -5.02 -11.27
C LEU A 69 9.39 -5.82 -9.97
N ALA A 70 9.60 -5.11 -8.87
CA ALA A 70 9.53 -5.58 -7.51
C ALA A 70 8.17 -6.24 -7.27
N PHE A 71 8.21 -7.46 -6.72
CA PHE A 71 7.12 -8.19 -6.09
C PHE A 71 5.71 -7.64 -6.37
N LYS A 72 5.06 -8.13 -7.43
CA LYS A 72 3.63 -7.87 -7.66
C LYS A 72 2.87 -8.64 -6.58
N GLY A 73 2.56 -7.99 -5.45
CA GLY A 73 1.64 -8.51 -4.46
C GLY A 73 0.41 -9.13 -5.13
N GLY A 74 0.11 -10.36 -4.74
CA GLY A 74 -0.53 -11.35 -5.61
C GLY A 74 -1.95 -11.75 -5.21
N GLY A 75 -2.57 -11.04 -4.27
CA GLY A 75 -3.97 -11.28 -3.94
C GLY A 75 -4.91 -10.83 -5.07
N PRO A 76 -6.19 -11.20 -5.01
CA PRO A 76 -7.15 -11.04 -6.12
C PRO A 76 -7.42 -9.58 -6.50
N TYR A 77 -7.00 -8.62 -5.67
CA TYR A 77 -7.15 -7.20 -5.94
C TYR A 77 -5.95 -6.60 -6.68
N GLY A 78 -4.82 -7.32 -6.77
CA GLY A 78 -3.58 -6.83 -7.36
C GLY A 78 -2.89 -5.76 -6.50
N ALA A 79 -1.56 -5.67 -6.60
CA ALA A 79 -0.76 -4.80 -5.72
C ALA A 79 -1.15 -3.31 -5.80
N GLU A 80 -1.40 -2.78 -7.00
CA GLU A 80 -1.68 -1.36 -7.22
C GLU A 80 -2.99 -0.90 -6.58
N VAL A 81 -3.98 -1.80 -6.44
CA VAL A 81 -5.30 -1.45 -5.92
C VAL A 81 -5.32 -1.30 -4.41
N THR A 82 -4.43 -1.99 -3.70
CA THR A 82 -4.41 -1.96 -2.24
C THR A 82 -3.25 -1.17 -1.67
N ARG A 83 -2.15 -1.03 -2.39
CA ARG A 83 -0.94 -0.33 -1.93
C ARG A 83 -1.14 1.19 -1.87
N GLY A 84 -0.74 1.79 -0.76
CA GLY A 84 -0.72 3.25 -0.58
C GLY A 84 -2.11 3.88 -0.64
N GLN A 85 -3.16 3.08 -0.44
CA GLN A 85 -4.54 3.55 -0.52
C GLN A 85 -5.11 3.87 0.87
N ASP A 86 -6.12 4.74 0.88
CA ASP A 86 -7.02 4.86 2.03
C ASP A 86 -8.12 3.80 1.93
N LEU A 87 -8.02 2.82 2.81
CA LEU A 87 -8.91 1.67 2.96
C LEU A 87 -9.53 1.64 4.36
N THR A 88 -9.67 2.82 4.98
CA THR A 88 -10.30 2.98 6.30
C THR A 88 -11.69 2.33 6.32
N GLY A 89 -11.93 1.48 7.32
CA GLY A 89 -13.21 0.81 7.54
C GLY A 89 -13.60 -0.23 6.49
N LYS A 90 -12.72 -0.58 5.53
CA LYS A 90 -13.05 -1.53 4.47
C LYS A 90 -13.19 -2.95 5.01
N ASP A 91 -14.15 -3.69 4.43
CA ASP A 91 -14.42 -5.07 4.80
C ASP A 91 -13.69 -6.06 3.88
N PHE A 92 -12.76 -6.77 4.48
CA PHE A 92 -11.96 -7.84 3.92
C PHE A 92 -12.18 -9.18 4.65
N SER A 93 -13.20 -9.29 5.50
CA SER A 93 -13.45 -10.47 6.32
C SER A 93 -13.63 -11.73 5.46
N GLY A 94 -13.01 -12.83 5.90
CA GLY A 94 -13.02 -14.14 5.23
C GLY A 94 -12.38 -14.19 3.85
N LYS A 95 -11.83 -13.08 3.33
CA LYS A 95 -11.29 -13.03 1.97
C LYS A 95 -9.94 -13.74 1.87
N SER A 96 -9.66 -14.29 0.69
CA SER A 96 -8.32 -14.75 0.33
C SER A 96 -7.49 -13.58 -0.17
N LEU A 97 -6.48 -13.19 0.59
CA LEU A 97 -5.58 -12.05 0.37
C LEU A 97 -4.12 -12.48 0.49
N ILE A 98 -3.83 -13.73 0.13
CA ILE A 98 -2.50 -14.32 0.15
C ILE A 98 -1.55 -13.43 -0.64
N LYS A 99 -0.44 -13.03 0.00
CA LYS A 99 0.59 -12.15 -0.58
C LYS A 99 0.06 -10.80 -1.08
N GLN A 100 -1.09 -10.32 -0.61
CA GLN A 100 -1.61 -9.01 -0.97
C GLN A 100 -0.69 -7.90 -0.46
N ASP A 101 -0.49 -6.86 -1.28
CA ASP A 101 0.38 -5.73 -0.96
C ASP A 101 -0.45 -4.57 -0.39
N PHE A 102 -0.42 -4.39 0.93
CA PHE A 102 -1.00 -3.27 1.64
C PHE A 102 0.05 -2.26 2.11
N LYS A 103 1.26 -2.28 1.53
CA LYS A 103 2.34 -1.38 1.92
C LYS A 103 1.87 0.07 1.94
N THR A 104 2.25 0.82 2.98
CA THR A 104 1.96 2.26 3.14
C THR A 104 0.47 2.65 3.13
N SER A 105 -0.43 1.68 3.31
CA SER A 105 -1.88 1.92 3.23
C SER A 105 -2.47 2.35 4.57
N ILE A 106 -3.56 3.10 4.52
CA ILE A 106 -4.36 3.45 5.69
C ILE A 106 -5.47 2.41 5.83
N LEU A 107 -5.36 1.54 6.83
CA LEU A 107 -6.26 0.40 7.10
C LEU A 107 -6.94 0.54 8.46
N ARG A 108 -7.10 1.78 8.92
CA ARG A 108 -7.75 2.11 10.18
C ARG A 108 -9.14 1.49 10.23
N GLN A 109 -9.44 0.75 11.30
CA GLN A 109 -10.74 0.09 11.48
C GLN A 109 -11.17 -0.86 10.34
N ALA A 110 -10.24 -1.29 9.47
CA ALA A 110 -10.54 -2.28 8.44
C ALA A 110 -10.85 -3.64 9.10
N ASN A 111 -11.75 -4.40 8.48
CA ASN A 111 -12.16 -5.71 8.97
C ASN A 111 -11.45 -6.80 8.14
N PHE A 112 -10.49 -7.48 8.73
CA PHE A 112 -9.79 -8.66 8.21
C PHE A 112 -10.15 -9.95 8.96
N LYS A 113 -11.24 -9.95 9.72
CA LYS A 113 -11.63 -11.12 10.51
C LYS A 113 -11.69 -12.39 9.67
N GLY A 114 -10.95 -13.43 10.07
CA GLY A 114 -10.89 -14.71 9.37
C GLY A 114 -10.29 -14.66 7.96
N ALA A 115 -9.63 -13.56 7.57
CA ALA A 115 -9.02 -13.44 6.26
C ALA A 115 -7.77 -14.34 6.12
N LYS A 116 -7.48 -14.79 4.90
CA LYS A 116 -6.25 -15.54 4.57
C LYS A 116 -5.21 -14.57 4.04
N LEU A 117 -4.24 -14.23 4.88
CA LEU A 117 -3.24 -13.18 4.66
C LEU A 117 -1.80 -13.75 4.67
N LEU A 118 -1.64 -15.06 4.42
CA LEU A 118 -0.34 -15.71 4.28
C LEU A 118 0.60 -14.89 3.39
N GLY A 119 1.71 -14.41 3.95
CA GLY A 119 2.72 -13.61 3.26
C GLY A 119 2.26 -12.22 2.79
N ALA A 120 1.15 -11.69 3.29
CA ALA A 120 0.71 -10.33 2.97
C ALA A 120 1.71 -9.29 3.50
N SER A 121 1.84 -8.16 2.80
CA SER A 121 2.70 -7.05 3.25
C SER A 121 1.86 -5.92 3.82
N PHE A 122 2.04 -5.62 5.09
CA PHE A 122 1.55 -4.44 5.80
C PHE A 122 2.69 -3.47 6.13
N PHE A 123 3.79 -3.53 5.37
CA PHE A 123 4.95 -2.67 5.60
C PHE A 123 4.53 -1.20 5.69
N ASP A 124 4.86 -0.54 6.79
CA ASP A 124 4.56 0.88 7.03
C ASP A 124 3.06 1.23 6.87
N ALA A 125 2.16 0.26 7.08
CA ALA A 125 0.72 0.47 7.04
C ALA A 125 0.16 0.92 8.39
N ASP A 126 -0.96 1.66 8.37
CA ASP A 126 -1.69 2.05 9.58
C ASP A 126 -2.91 1.15 9.79
N LEU A 127 -2.77 0.14 10.64
CA LEU A 127 -3.80 -0.81 11.05
C LEU A 127 -4.51 -0.40 12.34
N THR A 128 -4.49 0.88 12.72
CA THR A 128 -5.03 1.32 14.02
C THR A 128 -6.50 0.91 14.17
N GLY A 129 -6.79 0.09 15.18
CA GLY A 129 -8.14 -0.42 15.46
C GLY A 129 -8.70 -1.41 14.43
N ALA A 130 -7.88 -1.97 13.54
CA ALA A 130 -8.31 -3.00 12.60
C ALA A 130 -8.69 -4.30 13.33
N ASP A 131 -9.63 -5.06 12.75
CA ASP A 131 -9.99 -6.40 13.24
C ASP A 131 -9.27 -7.48 12.41
N LEU A 132 -8.26 -8.11 12.99
CA LEU A 132 -7.49 -9.22 12.43
C LEU A 132 -7.79 -10.54 13.17
N SER A 133 -8.90 -10.60 13.93
CA SER A 133 -9.23 -11.82 14.68
C SER A 133 -9.43 -13.02 13.78
N ASP A 134 -8.97 -14.19 14.24
CA ASP A 134 -9.04 -15.46 13.51
C ASP A 134 -8.32 -15.48 12.15
N ALA A 135 -7.50 -14.46 11.83
CA ALA A 135 -6.81 -14.37 10.53
C ALA A 135 -5.57 -15.28 10.44
N ASP A 136 -5.31 -15.78 9.24
CA ASP A 136 -4.05 -16.48 8.91
C ASP A 136 -3.03 -15.46 8.40
N LEU A 137 -2.11 -15.03 9.27
CA LEU A 137 -1.09 -14.01 9.05
C LEU A 137 0.32 -14.61 8.93
N ARG A 138 0.43 -15.91 8.67
CA ARG A 138 1.72 -16.59 8.61
C ARG A 138 2.64 -15.92 7.59
N GLY A 139 3.88 -15.65 7.99
CA GLY A 139 4.88 -14.97 7.17
C GLY A 139 4.50 -13.56 6.70
N ALA A 140 3.46 -12.92 7.26
CA ALA A 140 3.09 -11.56 6.90
C ALA A 140 4.15 -10.56 7.41
N ASP A 141 4.32 -9.46 6.67
CA ASP A 141 5.27 -8.41 7.03
C ASP A 141 4.55 -7.21 7.65
N PHE A 142 4.77 -6.96 8.94
CA PHE A 142 4.27 -5.79 9.66
C PHE A 142 5.38 -4.78 9.98
N SER A 143 6.55 -4.88 9.34
CA SER A 143 7.67 -3.98 9.63
C SER A 143 7.25 -2.52 9.47
N LEU A 144 7.55 -1.70 10.49
CA LEU A 144 7.16 -0.29 10.61
C LEU A 144 5.65 -0.02 10.75
N ALA A 145 4.79 -1.05 10.79
CA ALA A 145 3.34 -0.85 10.84
C ALA A 145 2.85 -0.32 12.20
N SER A 146 1.79 0.49 12.17
CA SER A 146 1.02 0.81 13.37
C SER A 146 -0.08 -0.22 13.55
N VAL A 147 0.09 -1.15 14.50
CA VAL A 147 -0.91 -2.18 14.84
C VAL A 147 -1.69 -1.78 16.10
N THR A 148 -1.68 -0.49 16.45
CA THR A 148 -2.22 -0.02 17.73
C THR A 148 -3.73 -0.27 17.86
N LYS A 149 -4.17 -0.71 19.03
CA LYS A 149 -5.59 -1.03 19.31
C LYS A 149 -6.23 -2.06 18.37
N ALA A 150 -5.45 -2.78 17.56
CA ALA A 150 -5.98 -3.81 16.69
C ALA A 150 -6.46 -5.03 17.49
N ASN A 151 -7.38 -5.79 16.90
CA ASN A 151 -7.79 -7.07 17.45
C ASN A 151 -7.05 -8.20 16.71
N LEU A 152 -6.12 -8.89 17.38
CA LEU A 152 -5.39 -10.04 16.86
C LEU A 152 -5.81 -11.34 17.56
N SER A 153 -6.95 -11.36 18.26
CA SER A 153 -7.39 -12.56 18.96
C SER A 153 -7.45 -13.77 18.02
N ASN A 154 -6.88 -14.90 18.45
CA ASN A 154 -6.78 -16.15 17.69
C ASN A 154 -6.02 -16.08 16.36
N ALA A 155 -5.39 -14.96 16.02
CA ALA A 155 -4.66 -14.84 14.76
C ALA A 155 -3.40 -15.72 14.79
N ASN A 156 -3.05 -16.32 13.65
CA ASN A 156 -1.80 -17.07 13.51
C ASN A 156 -0.75 -16.19 12.81
N LEU A 157 0.25 -15.72 13.54
CA LEU A 157 1.35 -14.89 13.05
C LEU A 157 2.65 -15.69 12.87
N GLU A 158 2.60 -17.03 12.79
CA GLU A 158 3.80 -17.87 12.68
C GLU A 158 4.74 -17.37 11.57
N GLY A 159 5.99 -17.09 11.92
CA GLY A 159 7.02 -16.58 11.01
C GLY A 159 6.80 -15.16 10.47
N ALA A 160 5.84 -14.39 10.99
CA ALA A 160 5.65 -12.99 10.62
C ALA A 160 6.83 -12.10 11.03
N THR A 161 7.05 -10.99 10.31
CA THR A 161 8.15 -10.06 10.58
C THR A 161 7.65 -8.76 11.21
N LEU A 162 8.18 -8.42 12.39
CA LEU A 162 7.75 -7.27 13.21
C LEU A 162 8.90 -6.25 13.47
N THR A 163 9.68 -5.93 12.44
CA THR A 163 10.91 -5.13 12.61
C THR A 163 10.64 -3.62 12.75
N GLY A 164 11.65 -2.86 13.21
CA GLY A 164 11.56 -1.40 13.35
C GLY A 164 10.52 -0.94 14.39
N ASN A 165 9.96 0.26 14.22
CA ASN A 165 9.05 0.89 15.20
C ASN A 165 7.60 0.34 15.19
N THR A 166 7.42 -0.94 14.86
CA THR A 166 6.12 -1.62 14.89
C THR A 166 5.52 -1.57 16.29
N SER A 167 4.30 -1.03 16.41
CA SER A 167 3.65 -0.78 17.70
C SER A 167 2.37 -1.59 17.87
N PHE A 168 2.30 -2.36 18.95
CA PHE A 168 1.13 -3.16 19.36
C PHE A 168 0.33 -2.51 20.50
N LYS A 169 0.61 -1.24 20.85
CA LYS A 169 0.02 -0.60 22.03
C LYS A 169 -1.52 -0.66 22.00
N GLY A 170 -2.11 -1.25 23.03
CA GLY A 170 -3.55 -1.39 23.23
C GLY A 170 -4.20 -2.49 22.39
N SER A 171 -3.42 -3.31 21.67
CA SER A 171 -3.96 -4.42 20.88
C SER A 171 -4.44 -5.55 21.76
N LYS A 172 -5.39 -6.34 21.27
CA LYS A 172 -5.80 -7.60 21.89
C LYS A 172 -5.07 -8.75 21.22
N ILE A 173 -4.41 -9.60 21.99
CA ILE A 173 -3.62 -10.72 21.47
C ILE A 173 -4.01 -12.08 22.09
N THR A 174 -5.15 -12.16 22.78
CA THR A 174 -5.62 -13.40 23.41
C THR A 174 -5.71 -14.52 22.38
N GLY A 175 -4.96 -15.61 22.60
CA GLY A 175 -4.91 -16.75 21.68
C GLY A 175 -4.15 -16.48 20.37
N ALA A 176 -3.46 -15.35 20.21
CA ALA A 176 -2.58 -15.13 19.06
C ALA A 176 -1.35 -16.05 19.12
N ASP A 177 -0.89 -16.54 17.97
CA ASP A 177 0.30 -17.40 17.86
C ASP A 177 1.47 -16.60 17.27
N PHE A 178 2.55 -16.45 18.04
CA PHE A 178 3.78 -15.73 17.66
C PHE A 178 4.97 -16.66 17.39
N THR A 179 4.73 -17.94 17.08
CA THR A 179 5.80 -18.91 16.81
C THR A 179 6.75 -18.38 15.74
N ASP A 180 8.06 -18.48 15.97
CA ASP A 180 9.11 -18.01 15.05
C ASP A 180 9.01 -16.53 14.63
N VAL A 181 8.35 -15.70 15.43
CA VAL A 181 8.31 -14.25 15.22
C VAL A 181 9.49 -13.58 15.92
N PRO A 182 10.44 -12.98 15.20
CA PRO A 182 11.54 -12.26 15.82
C PRO A 182 11.02 -10.97 16.48
N LEU A 183 11.23 -10.87 17.79
CA LEU A 183 10.84 -9.74 18.63
C LEU A 183 12.08 -9.14 19.30
N ARG A 184 12.13 -7.81 19.38
CA ARG A 184 13.05 -7.14 20.31
C ARG A 184 12.58 -7.33 21.75
N ASP A 185 13.50 -7.16 22.69
CA ASP A 185 13.23 -7.31 24.12
C ASP A 185 12.09 -6.40 24.60
N ASP A 186 12.04 -5.14 24.16
CA ASP A 186 10.99 -4.17 24.51
C ASP A 186 9.60 -4.59 23.98
N GLN A 187 9.56 -5.13 22.75
CA GLN A 187 8.32 -5.62 22.17
C GLN A 187 7.81 -6.85 22.91
N ARG A 188 8.71 -7.80 23.20
CA ARG A 188 8.37 -9.01 23.96
C ARG A 188 7.89 -8.66 25.37
N GLU A 189 8.60 -7.78 26.07
CA GLU A 189 8.23 -7.33 27.42
C GLU A 189 6.80 -6.76 27.41
N TYR A 190 6.49 -5.85 26.49
CA TYR A 190 5.15 -5.30 26.36
C TYR A 190 4.10 -6.38 26.06
N LEU A 191 4.33 -7.22 25.04
CA LEU A 191 3.37 -8.26 24.64
C LEU A 191 3.10 -9.26 25.77
N CYS A 192 4.14 -9.65 26.52
CA CYS A 192 4.00 -10.56 27.66
C CYS A 192 3.13 -10.01 28.81
N THR A 193 2.96 -8.69 28.93
CA THR A 193 2.06 -8.08 29.92
C THR A 193 0.58 -8.25 29.60
N ILE A 194 0.25 -8.50 28.32
CA ILE A 194 -1.12 -8.62 27.81
C ILE A 194 -1.42 -9.99 27.19
N ALA A 195 -0.45 -10.91 27.21
CA ALA A 195 -0.54 -12.22 26.60
C ALA A 195 -1.27 -13.24 27.47
N ASP A 196 -2.34 -13.82 26.93
CA ASP A 196 -3.12 -14.90 27.50
C ASP A 196 -3.78 -15.77 26.40
N GLY A 197 -4.41 -16.87 26.81
CA GLY A 197 -5.16 -17.74 25.89
C GLY A 197 -4.34 -18.75 25.10
N VAL A 198 -5.06 -19.56 24.33
CA VAL A 198 -4.54 -20.63 23.46
C VAL A 198 -5.14 -20.43 22.08
N ASN A 199 -4.31 -20.51 21.05
CA ASN A 199 -4.79 -20.38 19.68
C ASN A 199 -5.67 -21.58 19.32
N PRO A 200 -6.93 -21.39 18.88
CA PRO A 200 -7.84 -22.50 18.59
C PRO A 200 -7.46 -23.27 17.32
N THR A 201 -6.61 -22.71 16.45
CA THR A 201 -6.17 -23.33 15.20
C THR A 201 -4.90 -24.15 15.39
N THR A 202 -3.93 -23.64 16.14
CA THR A 202 -2.63 -24.30 16.33
C THR A 202 -2.52 -25.08 17.63
N GLY A 203 -3.32 -24.75 18.64
CA GLY A 203 -3.23 -25.32 19.99
C GLY A 203 -2.09 -24.73 20.84
N ASN A 204 -1.34 -23.77 20.32
CA ASN A 204 -0.24 -23.15 21.06
C ASN A 204 -0.75 -22.07 22.02
N ALA A 205 -0.19 -22.01 23.23
CA ALA A 205 -0.46 -20.93 24.16
C ALA A 205 0.30 -19.65 23.77
N THR A 206 -0.39 -18.50 23.77
CA THR A 206 0.20 -17.23 23.32
C THR A 206 1.46 -16.88 24.11
N ARG A 207 1.45 -17.08 25.44
CA ARG A 207 2.61 -16.81 26.31
C ARG A 207 3.82 -17.68 25.97
N ASP A 208 3.61 -18.93 25.60
CA ASP A 208 4.66 -19.87 25.25
C ASP A 208 5.30 -19.48 23.91
N THR A 209 4.48 -19.12 22.91
CA THR A 209 4.98 -18.68 21.60
C THR A 209 5.75 -17.36 21.67
N LEU A 210 5.41 -16.50 22.62
CA LEU A 210 6.14 -15.27 22.93
C LEU A 210 7.39 -15.50 23.79
N LEU A 211 7.58 -16.72 24.31
CA LEU A 211 8.64 -17.07 25.25
C LEU A 211 8.63 -16.14 26.47
N CYS A 212 7.45 -15.92 27.04
CA CYS A 212 7.29 -15.17 28.29
C CYS A 212 7.81 -15.99 29.47
N ASN A 213 8.50 -15.32 30.40
CA ASN A 213 8.92 -15.92 31.68
C ASN A 213 7.76 -16.03 32.68
#